data_AF-A0A9Q1CDL1-F1
#
_entry.id   AF-A0A9Q1CDL1-F1
#
_cell.length_a   1.000
_cell.length_b   1.000
_cell.length_c   1.000
_cell.angle_alpha   90.00
_cell.angle_beta   90.00
_cell.angle_gamma   90.00
#
_symmetry.space_group_name_H-M   'P 1'
#
loop_
_entity.id
_entity.type
_entity.pdbx_description
1 polymer ?
#
loop_
_entity_poly.entity_id
_entity_poly.type
_entity_poly.pdbx_seq_one_letter_code
_entity_poly.pdbx_strand_id
1 'polypeptide(L)' 'MLFGSFYCFNLEYPEGASITLEFIQRCLVKINPKRGTKSRGKKYYIIHPKVLTLVKQIKSFEADWDIESD' A
#
# COMPACT_ATOMS: atom_id res chain seq x y z
N MET A 1 15.02 -5.40 -1.08
CA MET A 1 15.64 -4.19 -0.47
C MET A 1 15.19 -2.87 -1.11
N LEU A 2 14.83 -2.83 -2.40
CA LEU A 2 14.45 -1.60 -3.13
C LEU A 2 13.24 -0.83 -2.55
N PHE A 3 12.13 -1.50 -2.23
CA PHE A 3 10.94 -0.84 -1.64
C PHE A 3 11.22 -0.25 -0.25
N GLY A 4 12.07 -0.91 0.53
CA GLY A 4 12.52 -0.43 1.83
C GLY A 4 13.39 0.82 1.72
N SER A 5 14.22 0.95 0.67
CA SER A 5 15.02 2.17 0.45
C SER A 5 14.18 3.39 0.07
N PHE A 6 13.11 3.22 -0.73
CA PHE A 6 12.17 4.33 -0.99
C PHE A 6 11.55 4.86 0.30
N TYR A 7 11.26 3.94 1.24
CA TYR A 7 10.80 4.28 2.57
C TYR A 7 11.88 4.93 3.45
N CYS A 8 13.04 4.30 3.62
CA CYS A 8 14.09 4.75 4.54
C CYS A 8 14.74 6.07 4.10
N PHE A 9 14.88 6.29 2.80
CA PHE A 9 15.52 7.49 2.25
C PHE A 9 14.51 8.58 1.85
N ASN A 10 13.20 8.38 2.11
CA ASN A 10 12.13 9.31 1.73
C ASN A 10 12.21 9.70 0.24
N LEU A 11 12.57 8.74 -0.62
CA LEU A 11 12.63 8.95 -2.06
C LEU A 11 11.21 8.97 -2.58
N GLU A 12 10.86 10.02 -3.32
CA GLU A 12 9.54 10.16 -3.91
C GLU A 12 9.35 9.08 -4.98
N TYR A 13 8.26 8.31 -4.86
CA TYR A 13 7.90 7.37 -5.90
C TYR A 13 7.53 8.13 -7.18
N PRO A 14 7.84 7.61 -8.38
CA PRO A 14 7.33 8.17 -9.62
C PRO A 14 5.80 8.28 -9.56
N GLU A 15 5.24 9.44 -9.93
CA GLU A 15 3.82 9.76 -9.74
C GLU A 15 2.90 8.66 -10.31
N GLY A 16 3.20 8.17 -11.52
CA GLY A 16 2.44 7.11 -12.20
C GLY A 16 2.56 5.71 -11.59
N ALA A 17 3.57 5.45 -10.75
CA ALA A 17 3.80 4.13 -10.14
C ALA A 17 3.63 4.13 -8.62
N SER A 18 3.48 5.30 -7.99
CA SER A 18 3.38 5.48 -6.54
C SER A 18 2.34 4.56 -5.87
N ILE A 19 1.13 4.49 -6.44
CA ILE A 19 0.02 3.68 -5.93
C ILE A 19 0.34 2.18 -6.01
N THR A 20 0.92 1.74 -7.12
CA THR A 20 1.28 0.33 -7.35
C THR A 20 2.42 -0.12 -6.44
N LEU A 21 3.43 0.73 -6.28
CA LEU A 21 4.58 0.44 -5.41
C LEU A 21 4.14 0.42 -3.94
N GLU A 22 3.22 1.30 -3.53
CA GLU A 22 2.61 1.27 -2.21
C GLU A 22 1.80 -0.01 -1.97
N PHE A 23 1.00 -0.44 -2.95
CA PHE A 23 0.28 -1.71 -2.89
C PHE A 23 1.23 -2.89 -2.70
N ILE A 24 2.29 -2.99 -3.52
CA ILE A 24 3.29 -4.07 -3.43
C ILE A 24 3.98 -4.06 -2.06
N GLN A 25 4.41 -2.90 -1.59
CA GLN A 25 5.10 -2.75 -0.32
C GLN A 25 4.25 -3.25 0.87
N ARG A 26 2.94 -3.01 0.83
CA ARG A 26 2.02 -3.40 1.92
C ARG A 26 1.53 -4.83 1.80
N CYS A 27 1.16 -5.27 0.60
CA CYS A 27 0.58 -6.59 0.36
C CYS A 27 1.64 -7.70 0.30
N LEU A 28 2.73 -7.46 -0.44
CA LEU A 28 3.74 -8.47 -0.69
C LEU A 28 4.89 -8.40 0.32
N VAL A 29 5.33 -7.18 0.67
CA VAL A 29 6.49 -6.98 1.56
C VAL A 29 6.07 -6.79 3.03
N LYS A 30 4.77 -6.60 3.31
CA LYS A 30 4.21 -6.37 4.66
C LYS A 30 4.87 -5.21 5.43
N ILE A 31 5.45 -4.24 4.72
CA ILE A 31 6.04 -3.05 5.34
C ILE A 31 4.92 -2.05 5.61
N ASN A 32 4.55 -1.89 6.89
CA ASN A 32 3.58 -0.91 7.31
C ASN A 32 4.28 0.29 7.99
N PRO A 33 4.43 1.44 7.32
CA PRO A 33 5.09 2.58 7.93
C PRO A 33 4.26 3.12 9.11
N LYS A 34 4.85 3.17 10.31
CA LYS A 34 4.19 3.62 11.55
C LYS A 34 3.88 5.12 11.57
N ARG A 35 4.58 5.91 10.74
CA ARG A 35 4.37 7.34 10.54
C ARG A 35 4.44 7.62 9.04
N GLY A 36 3.44 8.31 8.50
CA GLY A 36 3.51 8.87 7.16
C GLY A 36 4.65 9.89 7.06
N THR A 37 5.23 10.04 5.87
CA THR A 37 6.20 11.08 5.56
C THR A 37 5.47 12.43 5.58
N LYS A 38 5.86 13.32 6.49
CA LYS A 38 5.31 14.68 6.55
C LYS A 38 5.82 15.47 5.34
N SER A 39 5.05 15.54 4.26
CA SER A 39 5.24 16.56 3.22
C SER A 39 4.44 17.81 3.59
N ARG A 40 5.07 18.98 3.45
CA ARG A 40 4.54 20.28 3.88
C ARG A 40 3.19 20.57 3.19
N GLY A 41 2.12 20.71 3.98
CA GLY A 41 0.91 21.46 3.58
C GLY A 41 -0.24 20.71 2.90
N LYS A 42 -0.18 19.39 2.65
CA LYS A 42 -1.31 18.62 2.09
C LYS A 42 -1.71 17.48 3.03
N LYS A 43 -3.02 17.24 3.21
CA LYS A 43 -3.56 16.05 3.91
C LYS A 43 -3.21 14.80 3.08
N TYR A 44 -2.01 14.27 3.26
CA TYR A 44 -1.64 13.00 2.66
C TYR A 44 -2.18 11.88 3.55
N TYR A 45 -3.09 11.07 3.00
CA TYR A 45 -3.50 9.85 3.68
C TYR A 45 -2.27 8.96 3.85
N ILE A 46 -2.06 8.38 5.04
CA ILE A 46 -0.96 7.44 5.33
C ILE A 46 -1.00 6.22 4.38
N ILE A 47 -2.17 5.99 3.78
CA ILE A 47 -2.43 4.97 2.78
C ILE A 47 -3.19 5.60 1.64
N HIS A 48 -2.77 5.40 0.40
CA HIS A 48 -3.58 5.85 -0.72
C HIS A 48 -4.97 5.18 -0.68
N PRO A 49 -6.09 5.93 -0.77
CA PRO A 49 -7.43 5.37 -0.59
C PRO A 49 -7.76 4.26 -1.60
N LYS A 50 -7.21 4.33 -2.83
CA LYS A 50 -7.34 3.23 -3.81
C LYS A 50 -6.65 1.94 -3.36
N VAL A 51 -5.52 2.03 -2.65
CA VAL A 51 -4.84 0.84 -2.10
C VAL A 51 -5.70 0.21 -1.01
N LEU A 52 -6.31 1.03 -0.14
CA LEU A 52 -7.27 0.54 0.86
C LEU A 52 -8.47 -0.18 0.23
N THR A 53 -9.06 0.41 -0.80
CA THR A 53 -10.18 -0.21 -1.54
C THR A 53 -9.76 -1.53 -2.17
N LEU A 54 -8.62 -1.54 -2.87
CA LEU A 54 -8.13 -2.75 -3.55
C LEU A 54 -7.81 -3.87 -2.57
N VAL A 55 -7.19 -3.56 -1.43
CA VAL A 55 -6.92 -4.54 -0.36
C VAL A 55 -8.22 -5.12 0.20
N LYS A 56 -9.25 -4.29 0.39
CA LYS A 56 -10.56 -4.78 0.84
C LYS A 56 -11.20 -5.71 -0.20
N GLN A 57 -11.13 -5.36 -1.48
CA GLN A 57 -11.67 -6.18 -2.57
C GLN A 57 -10.96 -7.53 -2.68
N ILE A 58 -9.64 -7.55 -2.52
CA ILE A 58 -8.87 -8.81 -2.52
C ILE A 58 -9.31 -9.70 -1.35
N LYS A 59 -9.47 -9.13 -0.15
CA LYS A 59 -9.93 -9.88 1.02
C LYS A 59 -11.35 -10.40 0.88
N SER A 60 -12.27 -9.61 0.31
CA SER A 60 -13.63 -10.08 0.06
C SER A 60 -13.66 -11.19 -0.99
N PHE A 61 -12.82 -11.07 -2.02
CA PHE A 61 -12.67 -12.12 -3.02
C PHE A 61 -12.13 -13.41 -2.40
N GLU A 62 -11.05 -13.35 -1.61
CA GLU A 62 -10.50 -14.53 -0.93
C GLU A 62 -11.54 -15.22 -0.03
N ALA A 63 -12.31 -14.44 0.73
CA ALA A 63 -13.38 -14.97 1.57
C ALA A 63 -14.51 -15.65 0.78
N ASP A 64 -14.85 -15.17 -0.42
CA ASP A 64 -15.85 -15.81 -1.28
C ASP A 64 -15.36 -17.17 -1.80
N TRP A 65 -14.06 -17.33 -2.05
CA TRP A 65 -13.48 -18.60 -2.52
C TRP A 65 -13.32 -19.64 -1.41
N ASP A 66 -13.13 -19.21 -0.15
CA ASP A 66 -13.09 -20.12 1.01
C ASP A 66 -14.46 -20.78 1.28
N ILE A 67 -15.57 -20.22 0.79
CA ILE A 67 -16.93 -20.73 1.00
C ILE A 67 -17.27 -21.91 0.05
N GLU A 68 -16.63 -21.99 -1.12
CA GLU A 68 -16.90 -23.02 -2.14
C GLU A 68 -16.03 -24.29 -1.97
N SER A 69 -15.18 -24.34 -0.94
CA SER A 69 -14.21 -25.42 -0.72
C SER A 69 -14.66 -26.49 0.30
N ASP A 70 -15.92 -26.46 0.76
CA ASP A 70 -16.55 -27.48 1.64
C ASP A 70 -17.60 -28.33 0.89
#